data_AF-A0A0J9TSR3-F1
#
_entry.id   AF-A0A0J9TSR3-F1
#
_cell.length_a   1.000
_cell.length_b   1.000
_cell.length_c   1.000
_cell.angle_alpha   90.00
_cell.angle_beta   90.00
_cell.angle_gamma   90.00
#
_symmetry.space_group_name_H-M   'P 1'
#
loop_
_entity.id
_entity.type
_entity.pdbx_description
1 polymer ?
#
loop_
_entity_poly.entity_id
_entity_poly.type
_entity_poly.pdbx_seq_one_letter_code
_entity_poly.pdbx_strand_id
1 'polypeptide(L)'
;MININYIFLNMYKKHKTYIENYINKANNAQQNDESMQSPINCDGFYYTMQFYFDNKQIAVSVCKEILKLYKSLNTNNKKLTKCNEYKKDCGFFNYWVNLRISKSIINGSQCVNYIYNGIDSQFSDSDFFDTNFDLIYDIDQDELNKMNILYSLYEKYSKLKTIISTISEQNKKQLLASSSECCTDYIQANHMCNGSNRNNNSKFCT
;
A
#
# COMPACT_ATOMS: atom_id res chain seq x y z
N MET A 1 7.72 17.90 28.15
CA MET A 1 6.45 17.79 27.40
C MET A 1 6.77 18.00 25.93
N ILE A 2 6.77 16.95 25.12
CA ILE A 2 7.16 17.02 23.72
C ILE A 2 6.06 17.80 22.97
N ASN A 3 6.42 18.92 22.33
CA ASN A 3 5.47 19.74 21.59
C ASN A 3 5.08 19.02 20.30
N ILE A 4 4.02 18.23 20.41
CA ILE A 4 3.29 17.52 19.37
C ILE A 4 3.21 18.38 18.07
N ASN A 5 2.83 19.66 18.15
CA ASN A 5 2.75 20.56 16.98
C ASN A 5 4.09 20.79 16.25
N TYR A 6 5.21 20.82 16.98
CA TYR A 6 6.54 21.04 16.41
C TYR A 6 7.04 19.82 15.64
N ILE A 7 6.71 18.61 16.13
CA ILE A 7 6.96 17.36 15.40
C ILE A 7 6.08 17.30 14.14
N PHE A 8 4.81 17.69 14.23
CA PHE A 8 3.86 17.69 13.12
C PHE A 8 4.25 18.63 11.97
N LEU A 9 4.82 19.81 12.26
CA LEU A 9 5.17 20.82 11.25
C LEU A 9 6.40 20.45 10.41
N ASN A 10 7.38 19.74 10.98
CA ASN A 10 8.64 19.41 10.30
C ASN A 10 8.53 18.20 9.35
N MET A 11 7.71 17.20 9.66
CA MET A 11 7.45 16.05 8.77
C MET A 11 6.71 16.44 7.47
N TYR A 12 5.97 17.53 7.49
CA TYR A 12 4.97 17.88 6.49
C TYR A 12 5.53 18.53 5.21
N LYS A 13 6.70 19.18 5.27
CA LYS A 13 7.10 20.16 4.24
C LYS A 13 7.55 19.60 2.88
N LYS A 14 7.84 18.30 2.74
CA LYS A 14 8.57 17.81 1.55
C LYS A 14 7.79 16.92 0.57
N HIS A 15 6.81 16.11 1.01
CA HIS A 15 6.18 15.07 0.16
C HIS A 15 4.64 14.89 0.28
N LYS A 16 3.96 15.82 0.97
CA LYS A 16 2.57 15.72 1.45
C LYS A 16 1.52 15.25 0.42
N THR A 17 1.37 15.96 -0.70
CA THR A 17 0.21 15.77 -1.60
C THR A 17 0.25 14.45 -2.36
N TYR A 18 1.45 13.92 -2.61
CA TYR A 18 1.61 12.68 -3.38
C TYR A 18 1.22 11.44 -2.58
N ILE A 19 1.60 11.39 -1.31
CA ILE A 19 1.32 10.22 -0.44
C ILE A 19 -0.18 10.13 -0.10
N GLU A 20 -0.83 11.25 0.23
CA GLU A 20 -2.28 11.28 0.48
C GLU A 20 -3.08 10.74 -0.72
N ASN A 21 -2.68 11.08 -1.94
CA ASN A 21 -3.31 10.57 -3.16
C ASN A 21 -3.16 9.04 -3.32
N TYR A 22 -1.96 8.50 -3.05
CA TYR A 22 -1.73 7.05 -3.11
C TYR A 22 -2.52 6.28 -2.05
N ILE A 23 -2.59 6.80 -0.82
CA ILE A 23 -3.41 6.22 0.26
C ILE A 23 -4.88 6.18 -0.16
N ASN A 24 -5.40 7.27 -0.73
CA ASN A 24 -6.80 7.31 -1.19
C ASN A 24 -7.07 6.28 -2.30
N LYS A 25 -6.17 6.12 -3.27
CA LYS A 25 -6.29 5.09 -4.32
C LYS A 25 -6.29 3.68 -3.74
N ALA A 26 -5.38 3.39 -2.79
CA ALA A 26 -5.32 2.11 -2.10
C ALA A 26 -6.58 1.81 -1.29
N ASN A 27 -7.11 2.80 -0.56
CA ASN A 27 -8.34 2.65 0.21
C ASN A 27 -9.55 2.41 -0.70
N ASN A 28 -9.66 3.14 -1.82
CA ASN A 28 -10.72 2.93 -2.80
C ASN A 28 -10.63 1.54 -3.46
N ALA A 29 -9.41 1.03 -3.68
CA ALA A 29 -9.21 -0.31 -4.23
C ALA A 29 -9.73 -1.41 -3.29
N GLN A 30 -9.72 -1.18 -1.97
CA GLN A 30 -10.21 -2.11 -0.95
C GLN A 30 -11.72 -2.03 -0.71
N GLN A 31 -12.39 -0.99 -1.23
CA GLN A 31 -13.84 -0.86 -1.07
C GLN A 31 -14.57 -1.89 -1.94
N ASN A 32 -15.61 -2.49 -1.37
CA ASN A 32 -16.56 -3.33 -2.09
C ASN A 32 -17.31 -2.46 -3.09
N ASP A 33 -16.90 -2.56 -4.35
CA ASP A 33 -17.58 -1.92 -5.47
C ASP A 33 -18.17 -3.04 -6.31
N GLU A 34 -19.48 -3.19 -6.25
CA GLU A 34 -20.27 -4.16 -7.01
C GLU A 34 -20.16 -3.92 -8.53
N SER A 35 -19.75 -2.72 -8.94
CA SER A 35 -19.61 -2.35 -10.36
C SER A 35 -18.44 -3.03 -11.05
N MET A 36 -17.44 -3.50 -10.29
CA MET A 36 -16.39 -4.36 -10.85
C MET A 36 -16.95 -5.78 -10.89
N GLN A 37 -17.67 -6.07 -11.98
CA GLN A 37 -18.02 -7.41 -12.40
C GLN A 37 -16.78 -8.26 -12.15
N SER A 38 -16.88 -9.21 -11.20
CA SER A 38 -15.77 -10.07 -10.82
C SER A 38 -15.15 -10.56 -12.11
N PRO A 39 -13.92 -10.17 -12.47
CA PRO A 39 -13.34 -10.74 -13.67
C PRO A 39 -13.34 -12.23 -13.38
N ILE A 40 -14.02 -13.03 -14.20
CA ILE A 40 -14.02 -14.50 -14.11
C ILE A 40 -12.57 -15.01 -13.97
N ASN A 41 -11.63 -14.24 -14.52
CA ASN A 41 -10.19 -14.35 -14.42
C ASN A 41 -9.68 -14.38 -12.96
N CYS A 42 -10.22 -13.61 -12.01
CA CYS A 42 -9.82 -13.71 -10.59
C CYS A 42 -10.30 -15.01 -9.92
N ASP A 43 -11.40 -15.61 -10.39
CA ASP A 43 -11.77 -16.96 -9.95
C ASP A 43 -10.77 -17.99 -10.48
N GLY A 44 -10.27 -17.82 -11.71
CA GLY A 44 -9.18 -18.61 -12.30
C GLY A 44 -7.86 -18.50 -11.53
N PHE A 45 -7.53 -17.28 -11.06
CA PHE A 45 -6.36 -17.02 -10.21
C PHE A 45 -6.36 -17.92 -8.97
N TYR A 46 -7.51 -18.03 -8.28
CA TYR A 46 -7.60 -18.89 -7.10
C TYR A 46 -7.23 -20.35 -7.43
N TYR A 47 -7.76 -20.93 -8.50
CA TYR A 47 -7.43 -22.32 -8.85
C TYR A 47 -5.94 -22.50 -9.19
N THR A 48 -5.31 -21.46 -9.75
CA THR A 48 -3.86 -21.46 -10.04
C THR A 48 -3.03 -21.37 -8.75
N MET A 49 -3.49 -20.60 -7.77
CA MET A 49 -2.72 -20.26 -6.56
C MET A 49 -3.31 -20.82 -5.26
N GLN A 50 -4.20 -21.81 -5.33
CA GLN A 50 -5.00 -22.28 -4.18
C GLN A 50 -4.16 -22.73 -2.98
N PHE A 51 -2.95 -23.24 -3.22
CA PHE A 51 -2.05 -23.69 -2.15
C PHE A 51 -1.43 -22.55 -1.32
N TYR A 52 -1.54 -21.31 -1.81
CA TYR A 52 -0.97 -20.13 -1.16
C TYR A 52 -1.97 -19.37 -0.31
N PHE A 53 -3.28 -19.64 -0.45
CA PHE A 53 -4.35 -18.90 0.22
C PHE A 53 -5.24 -19.82 1.04
N ASP A 54 -5.63 -19.38 2.25
CA ASP A 54 -6.48 -20.15 3.14
C ASP A 54 -7.83 -20.49 2.51
N ASN A 55 -8.37 -19.59 1.69
CA ASN A 55 -9.62 -19.80 0.98
C ASN A 55 -9.73 -18.95 -0.29
N LYS A 56 -10.70 -19.35 -1.13
CA LYS A 56 -11.04 -18.68 -2.39
C LYS A 56 -11.39 -17.21 -2.24
N GLN A 57 -12.14 -16.85 -1.20
CA GLN A 57 -12.61 -15.48 -1.02
C GLN A 57 -11.44 -14.52 -0.80
N ILE A 58 -10.43 -14.91 -0.02
CA ILE A 58 -9.21 -14.12 0.20
C ILE A 58 -8.45 -13.95 -1.12
N ALA A 59 -8.18 -15.04 -1.85
CA ALA A 59 -7.45 -14.99 -3.12
C ALA A 59 -8.14 -14.08 -4.14
N VAL A 60 -9.45 -14.27 -4.33
CA VAL A 60 -10.26 -13.46 -5.25
C VAL A 60 -10.28 -11.99 -4.82
N SER A 61 -10.38 -11.71 -3.52
CA SER A 61 -10.34 -10.34 -3.00
C SER A 61 -9.00 -9.67 -3.31
N VAL A 62 -7.88 -10.33 -3.02
CA VAL A 62 -6.53 -9.80 -3.30
C VAL A 62 -6.36 -9.49 -4.78
N CYS A 63 -6.75 -10.42 -5.66
CA CYS A 63 -6.74 -10.20 -7.11
C CYS A 63 -7.51 -8.94 -7.49
N LYS A 64 -8.75 -8.80 -7.02
CA LYS A 64 -9.60 -7.63 -7.34
C LYS A 64 -9.01 -6.31 -6.86
N GLU A 65 -8.50 -6.25 -5.64
CA GLU A 65 -7.96 -5.00 -5.11
C GLU A 65 -6.68 -4.59 -5.88
N ILE A 66 -5.82 -5.55 -6.25
CA ILE A 66 -4.64 -5.29 -7.09
C ILE A 66 -5.07 -4.72 -8.45
N LEU A 67 -6.08 -5.29 -9.10
CA LEU A 67 -6.60 -4.80 -10.37
C LEU A 67 -7.19 -3.39 -10.26
N LYS A 68 -7.95 -3.12 -9.20
CA LYS A 68 -8.51 -1.78 -8.92
C LYS A 68 -7.39 -0.76 -8.75
N LEU A 69 -6.37 -1.11 -7.96
CA LEU A 69 -5.24 -0.22 -7.74
C LEU A 69 -4.47 0.03 -9.04
N TYR A 70 -4.15 -1.03 -9.80
CA TYR A 70 -3.49 -0.92 -11.10
C TYR A 70 -4.25 0.04 -12.03
N LYS A 71 -5.57 -0.16 -12.19
CA LYS A 71 -6.43 0.71 -13.01
C LYS A 71 -6.46 2.16 -12.50
N SER A 72 -6.41 2.39 -11.19
CA SER A 72 -6.39 3.75 -10.63
C SER A 72 -5.06 4.48 -10.86
N LEU A 73 -3.96 3.73 -11.05
CA LEU A 73 -2.62 4.25 -11.32
C LEU A 73 -2.33 4.37 -12.82
N ASN A 74 -2.96 3.51 -13.62
CA ASN A 74 -2.89 3.44 -15.07
C ASN A 74 -4.03 4.27 -15.71
N THR A 75 -3.75 5.50 -16.15
CA THR A 75 -4.76 6.40 -16.75
C THR A 75 -4.48 6.63 -18.24
N ASN A 76 -5.43 7.24 -18.97
CA ASN A 76 -5.29 7.48 -20.43
C ASN A 76 -3.97 8.17 -20.84
N ASN A 77 -3.39 8.98 -19.94
CA ASN A 77 -2.15 9.72 -20.18
C ASN A 77 -0.94 9.15 -19.45
N LYS A 78 -1.08 8.00 -18.79
CA LYS A 78 -0.08 7.44 -17.89
C LYS A 78 -0.16 5.92 -17.86
N LYS A 79 0.90 5.29 -18.38
CA LYS A 79 1.02 3.84 -18.41
C LYS A 79 1.99 3.33 -17.35
N LEU A 80 1.54 2.41 -16.48
CA LEU A 80 2.42 1.80 -15.46
C LEU A 80 3.57 0.99 -16.08
N THR A 81 3.45 0.56 -17.34
CA THR A 81 4.56 -0.08 -18.06
C THR A 81 5.75 0.81 -18.34
N LYS A 82 5.61 2.13 -18.16
CA LYS A 82 6.69 3.09 -18.30
C LYS A 82 7.27 3.48 -16.95
N CYS A 83 7.73 2.51 -16.16
CA CYS A 83 8.27 2.78 -14.81
C CYS A 83 9.48 3.74 -14.79
N ASN A 84 10.22 3.84 -15.89
CA ASN A 84 11.27 4.85 -16.02
C ASN A 84 10.73 6.29 -15.96
N GLU A 85 9.53 6.53 -16.52
CA GLU A 85 8.83 7.83 -16.51
C GLU A 85 8.00 8.02 -15.22
N TYR A 86 7.42 6.94 -14.68
CA TYR A 86 6.50 6.97 -13.53
C TYR A 86 7.01 6.21 -12.30
N LYS A 87 8.29 6.44 -11.94
CA LYS A 87 8.99 5.73 -10.85
C LYS A 87 8.22 5.68 -9.52
N LYS A 88 7.53 6.77 -9.16
CA LYS A 88 6.77 6.85 -7.90
C LYS A 88 5.55 5.92 -7.89
N ASP A 89 4.84 5.83 -9.01
CA ASP A 89 3.63 5.00 -9.11
C ASP A 89 3.99 3.53 -9.18
N CYS A 90 5.02 3.17 -9.94
CA CYS A 90 5.53 1.81 -9.95
C CYS A 90 6.08 1.41 -8.57
N GLY A 91 6.85 2.28 -7.92
CA GLY A 91 7.34 2.02 -6.56
C GLY A 91 6.21 1.84 -5.56
N PHE A 92 5.17 2.67 -5.62
CA PHE A 92 3.99 2.52 -4.77
C PHE A 92 3.22 1.24 -5.06
N PHE A 93 2.99 0.93 -6.34
CA PHE A 93 2.28 -0.27 -6.75
C PHE A 93 3.02 -1.54 -6.29
N ASN A 94 4.35 -1.60 -6.51
CA ASN A 94 5.18 -2.72 -6.06
C ASN A 94 5.12 -2.90 -4.54
N TYR A 95 5.29 -1.81 -3.78
CA TYR A 95 5.14 -1.82 -2.32
C TYR A 95 3.78 -2.39 -1.90
N TRP A 96 2.71 -1.86 -2.48
CA TRP A 96 1.37 -2.19 -2.05
C TRP A 96 1.00 -3.63 -2.38
N VAL A 97 1.38 -4.12 -3.57
CA VAL A 97 1.21 -5.53 -3.98
C VAL A 97 1.95 -6.47 -3.02
N ASN A 98 3.22 -6.18 -2.70
CA ASN A 98 4.01 -6.94 -1.73
C ASN A 98 3.30 -6.98 -0.36
N LEU A 99 2.81 -5.85 0.13
CA LEU A 99 2.11 -5.78 1.42
C LEU A 99 0.81 -6.59 1.42
N ARG A 100 0.01 -6.50 0.35
CA ARG A 100 -1.28 -7.19 0.30
C ARG A 100 -1.11 -8.70 0.19
N ILE A 101 -0.22 -9.16 -0.69
CA ILE A 101 0.04 -10.60 -0.86
C ILE A 101 0.63 -11.18 0.43
N SER A 102 1.66 -10.55 1.01
CA SER A 102 2.30 -11.05 2.25
C SER A 102 1.33 -11.19 3.43
N LYS A 103 0.32 -10.31 3.53
CA LYS A 103 -0.72 -10.38 4.58
C LYS A 103 -1.82 -11.41 4.32
N SER A 104 -1.89 -11.96 3.11
CA SER A 104 -3.03 -12.77 2.67
C SER A 104 -2.69 -14.24 2.40
N ILE A 105 -1.40 -14.59 2.35
CA ILE A 105 -0.94 -15.96 2.10
C ILE A 105 -0.67 -16.73 3.41
N ILE A 106 -0.82 -18.06 3.36
CA ILE A 106 -0.74 -18.94 4.55
C ILE A 106 0.68 -19.00 5.14
N ASN A 107 1.71 -18.98 4.30
CA ASN A 107 3.11 -19.15 4.70
C ASN A 107 3.95 -17.93 4.29
N GLY A 108 3.77 -16.84 5.03
CA GLY A 108 4.43 -15.55 4.78
C GLY A 108 5.94 -15.68 4.57
N SER A 109 6.37 -15.39 3.33
CA SER A 109 7.72 -15.10 2.80
C SER A 109 7.92 -15.58 1.35
N GLN A 110 6.86 -16.01 0.65
CA GLN A 110 6.98 -16.56 -0.70
C GLN A 110 6.91 -15.49 -1.79
N CYS A 111 7.62 -15.76 -2.88
CA CYS A 111 7.86 -14.91 -4.04
C CYS A 111 6.59 -14.17 -4.48
N VAL A 112 6.44 -12.91 -4.08
CA VAL A 112 5.32 -12.04 -4.44
C VAL A 112 5.24 -11.93 -5.95
N ASN A 113 6.37 -11.91 -6.65
CA ASN A 113 6.42 -11.92 -8.10
C ASN A 113 5.71 -13.16 -8.69
N TYR A 114 5.82 -14.33 -8.05
CA TYR A 114 5.21 -15.57 -8.52
C TYR A 114 3.70 -15.52 -8.36
N ILE A 115 3.23 -15.05 -7.20
CA ILE A 115 1.79 -14.86 -6.96
C ILE A 115 1.22 -13.83 -7.92
N TYR A 116 1.93 -12.71 -8.14
CA TYR A 116 1.51 -11.68 -9.08
C TYR A 116 1.48 -12.21 -10.53
N ASN A 117 2.47 -13.01 -10.94
CA ASN A 117 2.47 -13.65 -12.26
C ASN A 117 1.27 -14.59 -12.43
N GLY A 118 0.81 -15.24 -11.35
CA GLY A 118 -0.43 -16.01 -11.37
C GLY A 118 -1.68 -15.17 -11.58
N ILE A 119 -1.69 -13.91 -11.14
CA ILE A 119 -2.74 -12.94 -11.48
C ILE A 119 -2.61 -12.58 -12.94
N ASP A 120 -1.44 -12.10 -13.37
CA ASP A 120 -1.15 -11.63 -14.74
C ASP A 120 -1.48 -12.70 -15.79
N SER A 121 -1.19 -13.98 -15.51
CA SER A 121 -1.50 -15.09 -16.41
C SER A 121 -2.99 -15.29 -16.67
N GLN A 122 -3.87 -14.80 -15.79
CA GLN A 122 -5.31 -14.86 -16.01
C GLN A 122 -5.78 -13.80 -16.99
N PHE A 123 -4.95 -12.81 -17.29
CA PHE A 123 -5.29 -11.63 -18.10
C PHE A 123 -4.45 -11.54 -19.38
N SER A 124 -3.70 -12.59 -19.73
CA SER A 124 -2.81 -12.60 -20.90
C SER A 124 -3.53 -12.39 -22.24
N ASP A 125 -4.81 -12.75 -22.33
CA ASP A 125 -5.65 -12.52 -23.51
C ASP A 125 -6.41 -11.18 -23.45
N SER A 126 -6.12 -10.33 -22.45
CA SER A 126 -6.79 -9.06 -22.25
C SER A 126 -5.82 -7.89 -22.33
N ASP A 127 -6.25 -6.77 -22.89
CA ASP A 127 -5.51 -5.49 -22.87
C ASP A 127 -5.44 -4.87 -21.45
N PHE A 128 -5.77 -5.64 -20.40
CA PHE A 128 -5.85 -5.13 -19.04
C PHE A 128 -4.47 -4.86 -18.45
N PHE A 129 -3.53 -5.79 -18.63
CA PHE A 129 -2.13 -5.58 -18.28
C PHE A 129 -1.32 -5.41 -19.56
N ASP A 130 -0.76 -4.21 -19.78
CA ASP A 130 0.36 -4.10 -20.70
C ASP A 130 1.49 -4.89 -20.02
N THR A 131 1.92 -6.00 -20.62
CA THR A 131 2.90 -6.94 -20.05
C THR A 131 4.24 -6.25 -19.84
N ASN A 132 4.52 -5.80 -18.61
CA ASN A 132 5.85 -5.42 -18.17
C ASN A 132 6.23 -6.27 -16.95
N PHE A 133 7.05 -7.29 -17.20
CA PHE A 133 7.52 -8.25 -16.20
C PHE A 133 8.38 -7.63 -15.08
N ASP A 134 8.86 -6.38 -15.25
CA ASP A 134 9.67 -5.68 -14.26
C ASP A 134 8.84 -4.81 -13.28
N LEU A 135 7.50 -4.83 -13.40
CA LEU A 135 6.63 -4.00 -12.57
C LEU A 135 6.60 -4.45 -11.10
N ILE A 136 6.64 -5.76 -10.85
CA ILE A 136 6.56 -6.35 -9.52
C ILE A 136 7.80 -7.19 -9.22
N TYR A 137 8.46 -6.86 -8.11
CA TYR A 137 9.60 -7.59 -7.59
C TYR A 137 9.46 -7.78 -6.08
N ASP A 138 10.10 -8.82 -5.57
CA ASP A 138 10.05 -9.15 -4.15
C ASP A 138 10.80 -8.08 -3.35
N ILE A 139 10.11 -7.51 -2.37
CA ILE A 139 10.71 -6.61 -1.38
C ILE A 139 11.13 -7.46 -0.18
N ASP A 140 12.37 -7.29 0.27
CA ASP A 140 12.86 -7.91 1.50
C ASP A 140 11.88 -7.65 2.66
N GLN A 141 11.63 -8.67 3.50
CA GLN A 141 10.59 -8.59 4.51
C GLN A 141 10.87 -7.50 5.55
N ASP A 142 12.13 -7.28 5.93
CA ASP A 142 12.49 -6.22 6.87
C ASP A 142 12.30 -4.84 6.23
N GLU A 143 12.60 -4.71 4.94
CA GLU A 143 12.32 -3.49 4.17
C GLU A 143 10.82 -3.23 4.02
N LEU A 144 10.03 -4.25 3.70
CA LEU A 144 8.58 -4.16 3.58
C LEU A 144 7.95 -3.75 4.92
N ASN A 145 8.41 -4.33 6.03
CA ASN A 145 7.97 -3.97 7.38
C ASN A 145 8.25 -2.49 7.68
N LYS A 146 9.45 -2.00 7.36
CA LYS A 146 9.83 -0.59 7.51
C LYS A 146 8.96 0.34 6.65
N MET A 147 8.71 -0.03 5.40
CA MET A 147 7.83 0.73 4.50
C MET A 147 6.39 0.78 5.04
N ASN A 148 5.89 -0.33 5.59
CA ASN A 148 4.55 -0.41 6.17
C ASN A 148 4.39 0.46 7.42
N ILE A 149 5.42 0.58 8.27
CA ILE A 149 5.42 1.54 9.40
C ILE A 149 5.25 2.98 8.89
N LEU A 150 6.01 3.36 7.86
CA LEU A 150 5.91 4.69 7.27
C LEU A 150 4.53 4.92 6.63
N TYR A 151 4.01 3.95 5.89
CA TYR A 151 2.68 4.04 5.29
C TYR A 151 1.59 4.19 6.34
N SER A 152 1.64 3.39 7.42
CA SER A 152 0.65 3.45 8.50
C SER A 152 0.70 4.79 9.24
N LEU A 153 1.89 5.34 9.45
CA LEU A 153 2.08 6.69 9.98
C LEU A 153 1.35 7.74 9.13
N TYR A 154 1.56 7.73 7.81
CA TYR A 154 0.90 8.68 6.91
C TYR A 154 -0.62 8.47 6.82
N GLU A 155 -1.08 7.23 6.86
CA GLU A 155 -2.51 6.91 6.84
C GLU A 155 -3.21 7.46 8.09
N LYS A 156 -2.67 7.16 9.28
CA LYS A 156 -3.20 7.65 10.57
C LYS A 156 -3.11 9.16 10.67
N TYR A 157 -2.02 9.75 10.20
CA TYR A 157 -1.89 11.20 10.10
C TYR A 157 -2.98 11.83 9.21
N SER A 158 -3.24 11.25 8.03
CA SER A 158 -4.29 11.75 7.14
C SER A 158 -5.67 11.66 7.79
N LYS A 159 -5.97 10.56 8.50
CA LYS A 159 -7.22 10.41 9.27
C LYS A 159 -7.34 11.48 10.36
N LEU A 160 -6.28 11.70 11.14
CA LEU A 160 -6.25 12.72 12.19
C LEU A 160 -6.51 14.12 11.66
N LYS A 161 -5.86 14.48 10.55
CA LYS A 161 -6.06 15.77 9.89
C LYS A 161 -7.53 15.97 9.49
N THR A 162 -8.16 14.95 8.92
CA THR A 162 -9.60 15.00 8.58
C THR A 162 -10.45 15.22 9.82
N ILE A 163 -10.22 14.45 10.90
CA ILE A 163 -10.95 14.55 12.18
C ILE A 163 -10.81 15.97 12.79
N ILE A 164 -9.59 16.53 12.78
CA ILE A 164 -9.31 17.88 13.28
C ILE A 164 -10.03 18.93 12.43
N SER A 165 -10.14 18.73 11.11
CA SER A 165 -10.79 19.68 10.21
C SER A 165 -12.33 19.66 10.27
N THR A 166 -12.95 18.62 10.83
CA THR A 166 -14.42 18.39 10.83
C THR A 166 -15.07 18.53 12.21
N ILE A 167 -14.46 19.31 13.12
CA ILE A 167 -14.77 19.44 14.56
C ILE A 167 -16.27 19.24 14.93
N SER A 168 -16.57 18.07 15.51
CA SER A 168 -17.80 17.80 16.28
C SER A 168 -17.44 17.11 17.60
N GLU A 169 -18.32 17.12 18.61
CA GLU A 169 -18.04 16.45 19.89
C GLU A 169 -17.81 14.94 19.77
N GLN A 170 -18.44 14.29 18.78
CA GLN A 170 -18.24 12.87 18.45
C GLN A 170 -16.78 12.56 18.05
N ASN A 171 -16.06 13.56 17.54
CA ASN A 171 -14.69 13.39 17.06
C ASN A 171 -13.65 13.30 18.21
N LYS A 172 -13.98 13.68 19.46
CA LYS A 172 -13.00 13.75 20.56
C LYS A 172 -12.42 12.38 20.96
N LYS A 173 -13.26 11.33 21.05
CA LYS A 173 -12.79 9.97 21.38
C LYS A 173 -11.97 9.36 20.24
N GLN A 174 -12.45 9.52 19.00
CA GLN A 174 -11.74 9.05 17.81
C GLN A 174 -10.40 9.75 17.60
N LEU A 175 -10.33 11.05 17.95
CA LEU A 175 -9.11 11.84 17.94
C LEU A 175 -8.06 11.27 18.90
N LEU A 176 -8.45 10.93 20.14
CA LEU A 176 -7.52 10.37 21.13
C LEU A 176 -6.93 9.03 20.66
N ALA A 177 -7.77 8.10 20.23
CA ALA A 177 -7.34 6.78 19.74
C ALA A 177 -6.41 6.93 18.51
N SER A 178 -6.85 7.68 17.50
CA SER A 178 -6.06 7.90 16.27
C SER A 178 -4.73 8.61 16.58
N SER A 179 -4.70 9.50 17.58
CA SER A 179 -3.50 10.23 18.00
C SER A 179 -2.50 9.29 18.67
N SER A 180 -2.98 8.40 19.55
CA SER A 180 -2.13 7.40 20.21
C SER A 180 -1.48 6.47 19.20
N GLU A 181 -2.24 5.95 18.24
CA GLU A 181 -1.70 5.05 17.21
C GLU A 181 -0.70 5.76 16.29
N CYS A 182 -1.00 7.01 15.89
CA CYS A 182 -0.09 7.81 15.07
C CYS A 182 1.23 8.11 15.81
N CYS A 183 1.16 8.38 17.12
CA CYS A 183 2.34 8.59 17.96
C CYS A 183 3.22 7.34 18.05
N THR A 184 2.62 6.15 18.19
CA THR A 184 3.37 4.88 18.21
C THR A 184 4.14 4.68 16.92
N ASP A 185 3.50 4.83 15.77
CA ASP A 185 4.16 4.68 14.47
C ASP A 185 5.25 5.74 14.27
N TYR A 186 5.01 6.97 14.73
CA TYR A 186 6.00 8.04 14.68
C TYR A 186 7.25 7.69 15.50
N ILE A 187 7.09 7.17 16.72
CA ILE A 187 8.21 6.76 17.56
C ILE A 187 9.02 5.66 16.87
N GLN A 188 8.35 4.67 16.29
CA GLN A 188 9.01 3.59 15.55
C GLN A 188 9.77 4.12 14.33
N ALA A 189 9.13 4.93 13.48
CA ALA A 189 9.77 5.56 12.34
C ALA A 189 10.96 6.44 12.74
N ASN A 190 10.81 7.20 13.84
CA ASN A 190 11.89 8.04 14.37
C ASN A 190 13.07 7.19 14.86
N HIS A 191 12.82 6.08 15.57
CA HIS A 191 13.89 5.15 15.96
C HIS A 191 14.57 4.50 14.75
N MET A 192 13.81 4.16 13.70
CA MET A 192 14.39 3.64 12.45
C MET A 192 15.34 4.65 11.81
N CYS A 193 14.99 5.93 11.83
CA CYS A 193 15.77 7.00 11.19
C CYS A 193 16.90 7.59 12.03
N ASN A 194 16.76 7.57 13.36
CA ASN A 194 17.68 8.22 14.29
C ASN A 194 18.43 7.25 15.22
N GLY A 195 18.18 5.94 15.11
CA GLY A 195 18.87 4.91 15.89
C GLY A 195 20.33 4.70 15.47
N SER A 196 21.04 3.90 16.27
CA SER A 196 22.47 3.56 16.08
C SER A 196 22.79 2.85 14.75
N ASN A 197 21.79 2.29 14.07
CA ASN A 197 21.90 1.66 12.74
C ASN A 197 21.59 2.62 11.57
N ARG A 198 21.93 3.92 11.71
CA ARG A 198 21.69 4.96 10.69
C ARG A 198 22.16 4.58 9.27
N ASN A 199 23.26 3.85 9.15
CA ASN A 199 23.82 3.48 7.84
C ASN A 199 22.91 2.52 7.04
N ASN A 200 22.14 1.65 7.71
CA ASN A 200 21.27 0.67 7.06
C ASN A 200 19.86 1.20 6.74
N ASN A 201 19.43 2.29 7.41
CA ASN A 201 18.07 2.82 7.29
C ASN A 201 17.99 4.17 6.56
N SER A 202 19.13 4.75 6.16
CA SER A 202 19.22 6.08 5.53
C SER A 202 18.28 6.24 4.33
N LYS A 203 18.08 5.19 3.53
CA LYS A 203 17.19 5.21 2.35
C LYS A 203 15.70 5.45 2.64
N PHE A 204 15.26 5.27 3.89
CA PHE A 204 13.87 5.45 4.30
C PHE A 204 13.63 6.81 4.99
N CYS A 205 14.68 7.60 5.19
CA CYS A 205 14.70 8.70 6.18
C CYS A 205 15.11 10.06 5.59
N THR A 206 15.15 10.16 4.26
CA THR A 206 15.57 11.33 3.44
C THR A 206 14.42 12.06 2.77
#